data_AF-A0A093IK43-F1
#
_entry.id   AF-A0A093IK43-F1
#
_cell.length_a   1.000
_cell.length_b   1.000
_cell.length_c   1.000
_cell.angle_alpha   90.00
_cell.angle_beta   90.00
_cell.angle_gamma   90.00
#
_symmetry.space_group_name_H-M   'P 1'
#
loop_
_entity.id
_entity.type
_entity.pdbx_description
1 polymer ?
#
loop_
_entity_poly.entity_id
_entity_poly.type
_entity_poly.pdbx_seq_one_letter_code
_entity_poly.pdbx_strand_id
1 'polypeptide(L)'
;ALLSPTCHDTAVEEAADLALRQINADRKEGYILSLYRIFSVREHPQDITGSVFYLILDVVDTECHVLSKKLWKNCIARFAHTTVYGQCKAIIYINQARNIAHLNTYECILQPVPPRYIWTVCPDCPVDDCPTEPKYLEAAVQSLAKFNEESEQTSYFSVLNVTRASMQ
;
A
#
# COMPACT_ATOMS: atom_id res chain seq x y z
N ALA A 1 5.67 -15.66 27.72
CA ALA A 1 4.80 -16.55 26.91
C ALA A 1 4.37 -15.82 25.64
N LEU A 2 3.83 -16.53 24.66
CA LEU A 2 3.32 -15.93 23.40
C LEU A 2 1.80 -15.85 23.50
N LEU A 3 1.25 -14.65 23.37
CA LEU A 3 -0.17 -14.33 23.52
C LEU A 3 -0.85 -14.27 22.16
N SER A 4 -2.15 -14.57 22.15
CA SER A 4 -3.01 -14.48 20.96
C SER A 4 -4.16 -13.50 21.26
N PRO A 5 -3.88 -12.19 21.24
CA PRO A 5 -4.90 -11.17 21.49
C PRO A 5 -5.95 -11.16 20.37
N THR A 6 -7.07 -10.46 20.60
CA THR A 6 -8.10 -10.35 19.58
C THR A 6 -7.69 -9.32 18.53
N CYS A 7 -8.10 -9.52 17.28
CA CYS A 7 -7.79 -8.57 16.20
C CYS A 7 -8.44 -7.20 16.38
N HIS A 8 -9.42 -7.06 17.28
CA HIS A 8 -10.13 -5.82 17.57
C HIS A 8 -9.62 -5.13 18.83
N ASP A 9 -8.60 -5.69 19.49
CA ASP A 9 -7.98 -5.05 20.65
C ASP A 9 -7.30 -3.76 20.19
N THR A 10 -7.54 -2.64 20.90
CA THR A 10 -7.01 -1.33 20.51
C THR A 10 -5.48 -1.32 20.35
N ALA A 11 -4.76 -2.03 21.24
CA ALA A 11 -3.31 -2.17 21.14
C ALA A 11 -2.86 -2.91 19.87
N VAL A 12 -3.67 -3.87 19.38
CA VAL A 12 -3.42 -4.61 18.14
C VAL A 12 -3.68 -3.74 16.91
N GLU A 13 -4.75 -2.94 16.93
CA GLU A 13 -5.04 -1.97 15.87
C GLU A 13 -3.96 -0.88 15.77
N GLU A 14 -3.48 -0.38 16.92
CA GLU A 14 -2.34 0.54 16.99
C GLU A 14 -1.06 -0.09 16.44
N ALA A 15 -0.77 -1.35 16.79
CA ALA A 15 0.39 -2.08 16.27
C ALA A 15 0.32 -2.24 14.75
N ALA A 16 -0.85 -2.57 14.21
CA ALA A 16 -1.07 -2.67 12.77
C ALA A 16 -0.90 -1.31 12.06
N ASP A 17 -1.43 -0.23 12.62
CA ASP A 17 -1.26 1.12 12.07
C ASP A 17 0.21 1.56 12.06
N LEU A 18 0.93 1.36 13.17
CA LEU A 18 2.35 1.69 13.28
C LEU A 18 3.21 0.86 12.31
N ALA A 19 2.93 -0.45 12.20
CA ALA A 19 3.61 -1.33 11.26
C ALA A 19 3.38 -0.85 9.82
N LEU A 20 2.12 -0.62 9.42
CA LEU A 20 1.79 -0.23 8.05
C LEU A 20 2.34 1.15 7.67
N ARG A 21 2.41 2.09 8.62
CA ARG A 21 3.10 3.38 8.42
C ARG A 21 4.58 3.19 8.12
N GLN A 22 5.28 2.36 8.89
CA GLN A 22 6.71 2.12 8.70
C GLN A 22 6.99 1.33 7.41
N ILE A 23 6.15 0.34 7.06
CA ILE A 23 6.20 -0.37 5.77
C ILE A 23 6.09 0.61 4.61
N ASN A 24 5.08 1.47 4.60
CA ASN A 24 4.86 2.44 3.53
C ASN A 24 5.95 3.53 3.46
N ALA A 25 6.55 3.88 4.60
CA ALA A 25 7.67 4.83 4.64
C ALA A 25 8.95 4.23 4.05
N ASP A 26 9.20 2.94 4.34
CA ASP A 26 10.37 2.20 3.88
C ASP A 26 10.36 1.97 2.36
N ARG A 27 9.22 1.50 1.83
CA ARG A 27 9.04 1.21 0.39
C ARG A 27 9.39 2.41 -0.51
N LYS A 28 10.08 2.11 -1.62
CA LYS A 28 10.54 3.11 -2.61
C LYS A 28 9.72 3.13 -3.89
N GLU A 29 9.04 2.04 -4.19
CA GLU A 29 8.24 1.86 -5.40
C GLU A 29 6.81 1.40 -5.09
N GLY A 30 5.93 1.67 -6.06
CA GLY A 30 4.52 1.31 -6.00
C GLY A 30 3.67 2.28 -5.19
N TYR A 31 2.51 1.79 -4.77
CA TYR A 31 1.49 2.61 -4.11
C TYR A 31 1.40 2.31 -2.63
N ILE A 32 0.97 3.31 -1.87
CA ILE A 32 0.73 3.20 -0.44
C ILE A 32 -0.33 2.12 -0.20
N LEU A 33 -0.04 1.21 0.73
CA LEU A 33 -0.96 0.17 1.15
C LEU A 33 -1.86 0.69 2.27
N SER A 34 -3.14 0.36 2.17
CA SER A 34 -4.14 0.52 3.23
C SER A 34 -4.43 -0.82 3.89
N LEU A 35 -4.81 -0.79 5.17
CA LEU A 35 -5.19 -1.97 5.92
C LEU A 35 -6.61 -2.39 5.50
N TYR A 36 -6.78 -3.62 5.04
CA TYR A 36 -8.11 -4.22 4.82
C TYR A 36 -8.61 -4.89 6.09
N ARG A 37 -7.78 -5.76 6.70
CA ARG A 37 -8.03 -6.34 8.03
C ARG A 37 -6.76 -6.90 8.66
N ILE A 38 -6.79 -7.10 9.97
CA ILE A 38 -5.76 -7.85 10.70
C ILE A 38 -6.13 -9.33 10.59
N PHE A 39 -5.38 -10.08 9.77
CA PHE A 39 -5.64 -11.49 9.52
C PHE A 39 -5.25 -12.36 10.72
N SER A 40 -4.10 -12.07 11.33
CA SER A 40 -3.64 -12.75 12.53
C SER A 40 -2.68 -11.85 13.30
N VAL A 41 -2.70 -11.98 14.62
CA VAL A 41 -1.76 -11.32 15.53
C VAL A 41 -1.23 -12.34 16.53
N ARG A 42 0.05 -12.21 16.86
CA ARG A 42 0.63 -12.79 18.06
C ARG A 42 1.46 -11.75 18.79
N GLU A 43 1.35 -11.72 20.10
CA GLU A 43 2.11 -10.79 20.93
C GLU A 43 3.11 -11.57 21.78
N HIS A 44 4.33 -11.08 21.84
CA HIS A 44 5.37 -11.59 22.71
C HIS A 44 5.83 -10.48 23.65
N PRO A 45 5.28 -10.42 24.88
CA PRO A 45 5.71 -9.48 25.90
C PRO A 45 7.20 -9.63 26.20
N GLN A 46 7.88 -8.50 26.32
CA GLN A 46 9.27 -8.35 26.74
C GLN A 46 9.34 -7.80 28.17
N ASP A 47 10.49 -7.94 28.82
CA ASP A 47 10.67 -7.41 30.18
C ASP A 47 10.52 -5.88 30.21
N ILE A 48 10.03 -5.37 31.34
CA ILE A 48 9.88 -3.94 31.69
C ILE A 48 8.58 -3.30 31.17
N THR A 49 8.32 -3.19 29.86
CA THR A 49 7.08 -2.58 29.30
C THR A 49 6.90 -2.76 27.78
N GLY A 50 7.75 -3.55 27.12
CA GLY A 50 7.73 -3.70 25.66
C GLY A 50 7.02 -4.97 25.21
N SER A 51 6.55 -4.98 23.97
CA SER A 51 6.00 -6.17 23.31
C SER A 51 6.48 -6.25 21.87
N VAL A 52 6.74 -7.47 21.40
CA VAL A 52 6.96 -7.75 19.97
C VAL A 52 5.67 -8.31 19.40
N PHE A 53 5.13 -7.65 18.36
CA PHE A 53 3.96 -8.11 17.63
C PHE A 53 4.38 -8.79 16.33
N TYR A 54 3.85 -9.99 16.10
CA TYR A 54 3.91 -10.71 14.85
C TYR A 54 2.56 -10.58 14.17
N LEU A 55 2.52 -9.80 13.10
CA LEU A 55 1.30 -9.39 12.41
C LEU A 55 1.23 -10.05 11.04
N ILE A 56 0.04 -10.53 10.69
CA ILE A 56 -0.34 -10.82 9.30
C ILE A 56 -1.48 -9.86 8.97
N LEU A 57 -1.24 -8.97 8.02
CA LEU A 57 -2.15 -7.90 7.62
C LEU A 57 -2.62 -8.17 6.19
N ASP A 58 -3.93 -8.24 5.98
CA ASP A 58 -4.49 -8.18 4.64
C ASP A 58 -4.52 -6.71 4.22
N VAL A 59 -3.97 -6.42 3.05
CA VAL A 59 -3.75 -5.06 2.55
C VAL A 59 -4.28 -4.88 1.14
N VAL A 60 -4.62 -3.65 0.81
CA VAL A 60 -5.02 -3.20 -0.53
C VAL A 60 -4.22 -1.96 -0.91
N ASP A 61 -3.94 -1.77 -2.19
CA ASP A 61 -3.28 -0.57 -2.68
C ASP A 61 -4.23 0.63 -2.75
N THR A 62 -3.62 1.82 -2.82
CA THR A 62 -4.32 3.10 -2.88
C THR A 62 -3.90 3.88 -4.12
N GLU A 63 -4.52 5.04 -4.32
CA GLU A 63 -4.17 5.95 -5.41
C GLU A 63 -2.87 6.73 -5.16
N CYS A 64 -2.38 6.75 -3.92
CA CYS A 64 -1.16 7.48 -3.56
C CYS A 64 0.11 6.69 -3.88
N HIS A 65 1.03 7.28 -4.63
CA HIS A 65 2.38 6.71 -4.79
C HIS A 65 3.17 6.82 -3.47
N VAL A 66 4.03 5.86 -3.15
CA VAL A 66 4.83 5.85 -1.90
C VAL A 66 5.78 7.04 -1.78
N LEU A 67 6.15 7.66 -2.90
CA LEU A 67 6.97 8.89 -2.93
C LEU A 67 6.23 10.12 -2.42
N SER A 68 4.89 10.11 -2.38
CA SER A 68 4.10 11.21 -1.82
C SER A 68 4.25 11.34 -0.29
N LYS A 69 4.72 10.27 0.37
CA LYS A 69 4.90 10.18 1.84
C LYS A 69 3.64 10.53 2.65
N LYS A 70 2.46 10.45 2.04
CA LYS A 70 1.18 10.59 2.73
C LYS A 70 0.97 9.44 3.71
N LEU A 71 0.16 9.68 4.75
CA LEU A 71 -0.35 8.61 5.60
C LEU A 71 -1.38 7.80 4.83
N TRP A 72 -1.41 6.49 5.04
CA TRP A 72 -2.33 5.59 4.32
C TRP A 72 -3.81 5.93 4.56
N LYS A 73 -4.16 6.44 5.75
CA LYS A 73 -5.51 6.92 6.09
C LYS A 73 -5.96 8.15 5.27
N ASN A 74 -5.02 8.85 4.64
CA ASN A 74 -5.28 10.01 3.78
C ASN A 74 -5.26 9.64 2.30
N CYS A 75 -5.25 8.34 1.98
CA CYS A 75 -5.17 7.81 0.63
C CYS A 75 -6.40 6.95 0.35
N ILE A 76 -7.03 7.20 -0.80
CA ILE A 76 -8.23 6.49 -1.21
C ILE A 76 -7.83 5.11 -1.70
N ALA A 77 -8.43 4.06 -1.13
CA ALA A 77 -8.27 2.69 -1.61
C ALA A 77 -8.91 2.55 -2.99
N ARG A 78 -8.24 1.82 -3.90
CA ARG A 78 -8.74 1.66 -5.26
C ARG A 78 -10.00 0.81 -5.30
N PHE A 79 -10.76 0.98 -6.38
CA PHE A 79 -11.92 0.12 -6.66
C PHE A 79 -11.47 -1.33 -6.86
N ALA A 80 -12.37 -2.26 -6.53
CA ALA A 80 -12.09 -3.70 -6.57
C ALA A 80 -11.58 -4.20 -7.94
N HIS A 81 -11.99 -3.58 -9.05
CA HIS A 81 -11.58 -3.99 -10.39
C HIS A 81 -10.17 -3.50 -10.80
N THR A 82 -9.56 -2.59 -10.04
CA THR A 82 -8.21 -2.06 -10.28
C THR A 82 -7.33 -2.17 -9.04
N THR A 83 -7.76 -2.87 -7.99
CA THR A 83 -6.95 -2.98 -6.78
C THR A 83 -5.90 -4.07 -6.93
N VAL A 84 -4.73 -3.80 -6.37
CA VAL A 84 -3.73 -4.80 -6.02
C VAL A 84 -3.92 -5.09 -4.53
N TYR A 85 -4.15 -6.36 -4.20
CA TYR A 85 -4.38 -6.80 -2.84
C TYR A 85 -3.34 -7.85 -2.44
N GLY A 86 -3.22 -8.12 -1.15
CA GLY A 86 -2.30 -9.13 -0.68
C GLY A 86 -2.15 -9.18 0.82
N GLN A 87 -1.05 -9.77 1.26
CA GLN A 87 -0.74 -9.94 2.68
C GLN A 87 0.65 -9.42 2.99
N CYS A 88 0.74 -8.65 4.08
CA CYS A 88 2.00 -8.26 4.68
C CYS A 88 2.20 -8.99 6.00
N LYS A 89 3.33 -9.69 6.14
CA LYS A 89 3.82 -10.23 7.41
C LYS A 89 4.79 -9.22 8.00
N ALA A 90 4.57 -8.80 9.25
CA ALA A 90 5.37 -7.78 9.90
C ALA A 90 5.73 -8.17 11.33
N ILE A 91 6.95 -7.84 11.74
CA ILE A 91 7.41 -7.97 13.12
C ILE A 91 7.74 -6.56 13.61
N ILE A 92 7.03 -6.09 14.62
CA ILE A 92 7.19 -4.74 15.18
C ILE A 92 7.39 -4.81 16.69
N TYR A 93 8.41 -4.14 17.19
CA TYR A 93 8.60 -3.91 18.63
C TYR A 93 7.93 -2.60 19.04
N ILE A 94 7.15 -2.63 20.12
CA ILE A 94 6.46 -1.47 20.68
C ILE A 94 6.74 -1.40 22.17
N ASN A 95 7.15 -0.22 22.65
CA ASN A 95 7.23 0.11 24.06
C ASN A 95 6.49 1.44 24.29
N GLN A 96 5.26 1.35 24.78
CA GLN A 96 4.39 2.50 24.99
C GLN A 96 4.99 3.47 26.03
N ALA A 97 5.56 2.94 27.11
CA ALA A 97 6.13 3.77 28.18
C ALA A 97 7.32 4.63 27.72
N ARG A 98 8.08 4.17 26.72
CA ARG A 98 9.20 4.92 26.13
C ARG A 98 8.84 5.62 24.82
N ASN A 99 7.59 5.49 24.36
CA ASN A 99 7.13 5.97 23.06
C ASN A 99 8.01 5.48 21.89
N ILE A 100 8.38 4.19 21.93
CA ILE A 100 9.21 3.55 20.90
C ILE A 100 8.33 2.59 20.10
N ALA A 101 8.35 2.71 18.78
CA ALA A 101 7.79 1.74 17.86
C ALA A 101 8.77 1.51 16.71
N HIS A 102 9.26 0.29 16.54
CA HIS A 102 10.28 -0.05 15.57
C HIS A 102 9.89 -1.29 14.78
N LEU A 103 9.71 -1.14 13.47
CA LEU A 103 9.49 -2.25 12.56
C LEU A 103 10.81 -2.98 12.35
N ASN A 104 10.91 -4.21 12.83
CA ASN A 104 12.12 -5.02 12.71
C ASN A 104 12.26 -5.57 11.28
N THR A 105 11.21 -6.23 10.79
CA THR A 105 11.19 -6.86 9.47
C THR A 105 9.78 -6.91 8.92
N TYR A 106 9.65 -6.87 7.60
CA TYR A 106 8.38 -7.14 6.94
C TYR A 106 8.58 -7.80 5.57
N GLU A 107 7.55 -8.49 5.12
CA GLU A 107 7.45 -9.05 3.77
C GLU A 107 6.00 -8.85 3.30
N CYS A 108 5.81 -8.31 2.09
CA CYS A 108 4.50 -8.14 1.48
C CYS A 108 4.42 -8.91 0.16
N ILE A 109 3.41 -9.77 0.04
CA ILE A 109 3.10 -10.49 -1.19
C ILE A 109 1.81 -9.89 -1.76
N LEU A 110 1.91 -9.26 -2.93
CA LEU A 110 0.84 -8.50 -3.57
C LEU A 110 0.52 -9.10 -4.94
N GLN A 111 -0.75 -9.10 -5.31
CA GLN A 111 -1.22 -9.55 -6.62
C GLN A 111 -2.42 -8.71 -7.10
N PRO A 112 -2.54 -8.46 -8.41
CA PRO A 112 -3.73 -7.83 -8.97
C PRO A 112 -4.92 -8.78 -8.94
N VAL A 113 -6.14 -8.23 -9.02
CA VAL A 113 -7.33 -9.04 -9.28
C VAL A 113 -7.24 -9.61 -10.70
N PRO A 114 -7.43 -10.94 -10.89
CA PRO A 114 -7.31 -11.50 -12.23
C PRO A 114 -8.35 -10.92 -13.19
N PRO A 115 -7.96 -10.46 -14.40
CA PRO A 115 -8.86 -9.82 -15.36
C PRO A 115 -10.12 -10.61 -15.69
N ARG A 116 -10.05 -11.95 -15.70
CA ARG A 116 -11.20 -12.82 -15.96
C ARG A 116 -12.33 -12.62 -14.95
N TYR A 117 -12.01 -12.43 -13.66
CA TYR A 117 -13.04 -12.19 -12.65
C TYR A 117 -13.68 -10.82 -12.82
N ILE A 118 -12.88 -9.81 -13.16
CA ILE A 118 -13.38 -8.46 -13.45
C ILE A 118 -14.36 -8.52 -14.61
N TRP A 119 -13.99 -9.15 -15.72
CA TRP A 119 -14.84 -9.28 -16.90
C TRP A 119 -16.18 -9.96 -16.59
N THR A 120 -16.21 -10.97 -15.71
CA THR A 120 -17.48 -11.64 -15.35
C THR A 120 -18.43 -10.78 -14.53
N VAL A 121 -17.91 -9.80 -13.77
CA VAL A 121 -18.71 -8.94 -12.88
C VAL A 121 -19.00 -7.60 -13.54
N CYS A 122 -18.03 -7.06 -14.28
CA CYS A 122 -18.06 -5.77 -14.96
C CYS A 122 -17.30 -5.87 -16.30
N PRO A 123 -17.98 -6.28 -17.39
CA PRO A 123 -17.37 -6.38 -18.73
C PRO A 123 -16.86 -5.04 -19.27
N ASP A 124 -17.50 -3.94 -18.87
CA ASP A 124 -17.19 -2.59 -19.35
C ASP A 124 -16.16 -1.87 -18.47
N CYS A 125 -15.65 -2.49 -17.40
CA CYS A 125 -14.67 -1.85 -16.53
C CYS A 125 -13.28 -1.83 -17.19
N PRO A 126 -12.49 -0.77 -16.99
CA PRO A 126 -11.09 -0.76 -17.42
C PRO A 126 -10.32 -1.95 -16.84
N VAL A 127 -9.50 -2.58 -17.67
CA VAL A 127 -8.66 -3.70 -17.27
C VAL A 127 -7.22 -3.22 -17.18
N ASP A 128 -6.54 -3.57 -16.08
CA ASP A 128 -5.11 -3.31 -15.91
C ASP A 128 -4.31 -3.99 -17.03
N ASP A 129 -3.34 -3.26 -17.57
CA ASP A 129 -2.47 -3.73 -18.64
C ASP A 129 -1.01 -3.39 -18.32
N CYS A 130 -0.08 -3.92 -19.12
CA CYS A 130 1.34 -3.80 -18.87
C CYS A 130 1.82 -2.34 -19.08
N PRO A 131 2.27 -1.63 -18.02
CA PRO A 131 2.63 -0.21 -18.11
C PRO A 131 3.80 0.09 -19.05
N THR A 132 4.60 -0.92 -19.38
CA THR A 132 5.77 -0.79 -20.25
C THR A 132 5.43 -0.92 -21.74
N GLU A 133 4.17 -1.16 -22.12
CA GLU A 133 3.80 -1.20 -23.53
C GLU A 133 3.95 0.18 -24.20
N PRO A 134 4.42 0.24 -25.45
CA PRO A 134 4.67 1.51 -26.15
C PRO A 134 3.46 2.44 -26.19
N LYS A 135 2.24 1.89 -26.34
CA LYS A 135 0.99 2.67 -26.41
C LYS A 135 0.75 3.51 -25.14
N TYR A 136 1.16 3.03 -23.97
CA TYR A 136 1.01 3.75 -22.71
C TYR A 136 2.09 4.80 -22.49
N LEU A 137 3.30 4.53 -22.97
CA LEU A 137 4.35 5.54 -22.96
C LEU A 137 3.98 6.70 -23.89
N GLU A 138 3.44 6.41 -25.08
CA GLU A 138 2.96 7.44 -26.01
C GLU A 138 1.84 8.28 -25.38
N ALA A 139 0.83 7.64 -24.78
CA ALA A 139 -0.26 8.34 -24.08
C ALA A 139 0.26 9.22 -22.92
N ALA A 140 1.22 8.72 -22.13
CA ALA A 140 1.86 9.48 -21.06
C ALA A 140 2.64 10.70 -21.58
N VAL A 141 3.38 10.55 -22.68
CA VAL A 141 4.12 11.65 -23.32
C VAL A 141 3.17 12.71 -23.86
N GLN A 142 2.11 12.31 -24.56
CA GLN A 142 1.12 13.24 -25.11
C GLN A 142 0.37 14.00 -24.01
N SER A 143 -0.09 13.30 -22.97
CA SER A 143 -0.77 13.94 -21.83
C SER A 143 0.15 14.89 -21.04
N LEU A 144 1.43 14.51 -20.85
CA LEU A 144 2.39 15.39 -20.17
C LEU A 144 2.75 16.62 -21.01
N ALA A 145 2.85 16.48 -22.34
CA ALA A 145 3.09 17.62 -23.23
C ALA A 145 1.97 18.65 -23.09
N LYS A 146 0.71 18.20 -23.08
CA LYS A 146 -0.45 19.07 -22.83
C LYS A 146 -0.38 19.73 -21.46
N PHE A 147 -0.03 18.98 -20.40
CA PHE A 147 0.16 19.55 -19.07
C PHE A 147 1.25 20.63 -19.06
N ASN A 148 2.40 20.40 -19.68
CA ASN A 148 3.48 21.38 -19.73
C ASN A 148 3.10 22.66 -20.49
N GLU A 149 2.19 22.57 -21.46
CA GLU A 149 1.70 23.73 -22.23
C GLU A 149 0.66 24.54 -21.45
N GLU A 150 -0.26 23.86 -20.76
CA GLU A 150 -1.41 24.48 -20.10
C GLU A 150 -1.18 24.81 -18.62
N SER A 151 -0.15 24.24 -17.99
CA SER A 151 0.10 24.40 -16.56
C SER A 151 0.81 25.72 -16.23
N GLU A 152 0.46 26.31 -15.08
CA GLU A 152 1.15 27.47 -14.50
C GLU A 152 2.45 27.10 -13.76
N GLN A 153 2.89 25.84 -13.86
CA GLN A 153 4.15 25.40 -13.24
C GLN A 153 5.35 26.06 -13.90
N THR A 154 6.32 26.47 -13.09
CA THR A 154 7.57 27.09 -13.58
C THR A 154 8.55 26.09 -14.18
N SER A 155 8.34 24.80 -13.92
CA SER A 155 9.22 23.72 -14.34
C SER A 155 8.62 22.97 -15.53
N TYR A 156 9.49 22.55 -16.45
CA TYR A 156 9.11 21.64 -17.52
C TYR A 156 9.38 20.19 -17.10
N PHE A 157 8.40 19.31 -17.30
CA PHE A 157 8.48 17.93 -16.85
C PHE A 157 8.71 16.96 -18.01
N SER A 158 9.40 15.85 -17.74
CA SER A 158 9.55 14.72 -18.67
C SER A 158 9.03 13.44 -18.03
N VAL A 159 8.57 12.49 -18.85
CA VAL A 159 8.10 11.20 -18.37
C VAL A 159 9.29 10.40 -17.86
N LEU A 160 9.27 10.07 -16.57
CA LEU A 160 10.26 9.16 -15.98
C LEU A 160 9.89 7.69 -16.26
N ASN A 161 8.69 7.31 -15.85
CA ASN A 161 8.16 5.96 -16.02
C ASN A 161 6.63 5.97 -15.91
N VAL A 162 5.99 5.02 -16.60
CA VAL A 162 4.56 4.72 -16.41
C VAL A 162 4.46 3.61 -15.35
N THR A 163 3.83 3.91 -14.22
CA THR A 163 3.75 2.99 -13.07
C THR A 163 2.48 2.13 -13.06
N ARG A 164 1.42 2.58 -13.72
CA ARG A 164 0.19 1.83 -13.98
C ARG A 164 -0.40 2.22 -15.33
N ALA A 165 -1.08 1.27 -15.96
CA ALA A 165 -1.80 1.46 -17.20
C ALA A 165 -3.05 0.58 -17.21
N SER A 166 -4.07 1.03 -17.92
CA SER A 166 -5.31 0.28 -18.14
C SER A 166 -5.90 0.62 -19.51
N MET A 167 -6.81 -0.23 -19.99
CA MET A 167 -7.55 -0.02 -21.24
C MET A 167 -9.04 -0.25 -21.03
N GLN A 168 -9.85 0.55 -21.71
CA GLN A 168 -11.31 0.45 -21.77
C GLN A 168 -11.75 0.72 -23.21
#